data_AF-A0A1G7M5H4-F1
#
_entry.id   AF-A0A1G7M5H4-F1
#
_cell.length_a   1.000
_cell.length_b   1.000
_cell.length_c   1.000
_cell.angle_alpha   90.00
_cell.angle_beta   90.00
_cell.angle_gamma   90.00
#
_symmetry.space_group_name_H-M   'P 1'
#
loop_
_entity.id
_entity.type
_entity.pdbx_description
1 polymer ?
#
loop_
_entity_poly.entity_id
_entity_poly.type
_entity_poly.pdbx_seq_one_letter_code
_entity_poly.pdbx_strand_id
1 'polypeptide(L)'
;MGSHAERIVRVSPVPVLSIQQRRHFAGSAEILVPVDIYANPAELRFCLSRFSHLLDSRFHLLYIDTNAPGLARASAQQLEEYAHILALSHCATSIIIAEDITEAILKFAAQIGADMIAMGTLGNPDPSYMFRPSITADVVNHARIPVLTCPLRQALIQH
;
A
#
# COMPACT_ATOMS: atom_id res chain seq x y z
N MET A 1 0.32 -21.48 -9.36
CA MET A 1 1.80 -21.51 -9.31
C MET A 1 2.24 -20.15 -8.81
N GLY A 2 2.50 -19.99 -7.51
CA GLY A 2 2.87 -18.70 -6.93
C GLY A 2 4.29 -18.30 -7.32
N SER A 3 4.52 -17.00 -7.57
CA SER A 3 5.84 -16.49 -7.99
C SER A 3 6.83 -16.46 -6.82
N HIS A 4 8.13 -16.40 -7.11
CA HIS A 4 9.14 -16.17 -6.07
C HIS A 4 8.94 -14.82 -5.35
N ALA A 5 8.47 -13.80 -6.06
CA ALA A 5 8.20 -12.47 -5.49
C ALA A 5 7.06 -12.51 -4.46
N GLU A 6 5.97 -13.22 -4.77
CA GLU A 6 4.85 -13.41 -3.84
C GLU A 6 5.32 -14.06 -2.53
N ARG A 7 6.14 -15.12 -2.63
CA ARG A 7 6.66 -15.81 -1.44
C ARG A 7 7.49 -14.88 -0.57
N ILE A 8 8.34 -14.06 -1.18
CA ILE A 8 9.20 -13.10 -0.47
C ILE A 8 8.33 -12.05 0.25
N VAL A 9 7.38 -11.43 -0.44
CA VAL A 9 6.56 -10.34 0.10
C VAL A 9 5.70 -10.79 1.29
N ARG A 10 5.24 -12.05 1.30
CA ARG A 10 4.40 -12.58 2.39
C ARG A 10 5.15 -12.84 3.69
N VAL A 11 6.42 -13.23 3.62
CA VAL A 11 7.19 -13.69 4.80
C VAL A 11 8.36 -12.79 5.16
N SER A 12 8.69 -11.80 4.33
CA SER A 12 9.84 -10.93 4.57
C SER A 12 9.65 -10.12 5.87
N PRO A 13 10.58 -10.20 6.82
CA PRO A 13 10.53 -9.41 8.06
C PRO A 13 11.00 -7.95 7.84
N VAL A 14 11.41 -7.62 6.62
CA VAL A 14 11.92 -6.31 6.20
C VAL A 14 11.17 -5.82 4.96
N PRO A 15 11.16 -4.50 4.69
CA PRO A 15 10.54 -3.98 3.48
C PRO A 15 11.14 -4.56 2.20
N VAL A 16 10.30 -4.82 1.19
CA VAL A 16 10.69 -5.39 -0.09
C VAL A 16 10.27 -4.46 -1.22
N LEU A 17 11.24 -4.08 -2.06
CA LEU A 17 10.98 -3.34 -3.30
C LEU A 17 11.01 -4.30 -4.49
N SER A 18 9.86 -4.55 -5.09
CA SER A 18 9.74 -5.30 -6.34
C SER A 18 9.89 -4.35 -7.54
N ILE A 19 10.74 -4.70 -8.50
CA ILE A 19 11.01 -3.88 -9.70
C ILE A 19 10.67 -4.72 -10.94
N GLN A 20 9.58 -4.37 -11.61
CA GLN A 20 9.09 -5.10 -12.79
C GLN A 20 9.66 -4.53 -14.10
N GLN A 21 9.87 -3.20 -14.19
CA GLN A 21 10.51 -2.55 -15.33
C GLN A 21 11.37 -1.36 -14.90
N ARG A 22 12.47 -1.11 -15.63
CA ARG A 22 13.31 0.08 -15.42
C ARG A 22 12.61 1.30 -16.01
N ARG A 23 12.00 2.13 -15.16
CA ARG A 23 11.68 3.52 -15.49
C ARG A 23 12.75 4.43 -14.92
N HIS A 24 13.13 5.45 -15.69
CA HIS A 24 13.91 6.57 -15.15
C HIS A 24 12.95 7.46 -14.39
N PHE A 25 13.17 7.62 -13.09
CA PHE A 25 12.47 8.64 -12.30
C PHE A 25 13.01 10.01 -12.74
N ALA A 26 12.16 10.83 -13.36
CA ALA A 26 12.49 12.20 -13.73
C ALA A 26 11.57 13.15 -12.95
N GLY A 27 12.13 13.92 -12.00
CA GLY A 27 11.37 14.84 -11.15
C GLY A 27 10.88 14.23 -9.83
N SER A 28 9.91 14.88 -9.18
CA SER A 28 9.26 14.38 -7.96
C SER A 28 8.31 13.22 -8.31
N ALA A 29 8.52 12.06 -7.71
CA ALA A 29 7.74 10.87 -8.01
C ALA A 29 6.28 11.00 -7.56
N GLU A 30 5.35 10.40 -8.31
CA GLU A 30 3.97 10.20 -7.90
C GLU A 30 3.85 8.82 -7.21
N ILE A 31 3.54 8.80 -5.91
CA ILE A 31 3.48 7.58 -5.11
C ILE A 31 2.04 7.30 -4.70
N LEU A 32 1.52 6.15 -5.14
CA LEU A 32 0.23 5.63 -4.66
C LEU A 32 0.43 4.85 -3.37
N VAL A 33 -0.40 5.14 -2.36
CA VAL A 33 -0.43 4.45 -1.08
C VAL A 33 -1.85 3.92 -0.83
N PRO A 34 -2.16 2.69 -1.29
CA PRO A 34 -3.40 2.02 -0.93
C PRO A 34 -3.38 1.64 0.56
N VAL A 35 -4.47 1.94 1.28
CA VAL A 35 -4.59 1.67 2.71
C VAL A 35 -5.90 1.00 3.08
N ASP A 36 -5.84 0.21 4.15
CA ASP A 36 -7.00 -0.14 4.96
C ASP A 36 -7.11 0.92 6.06
N ILE A 37 -8.14 1.77 5.99
CA ILE A 37 -8.34 2.88 6.93
C ILE A 37 -8.65 2.41 8.36
N TYR A 38 -8.97 1.13 8.55
CA TYR A 38 -9.21 0.53 9.87
C TYR A 38 -7.96 -0.13 10.47
N ALA A 39 -6.88 -0.27 9.68
CA ALA A 39 -5.62 -0.81 10.16
C ALA A 39 -4.82 0.26 10.94
N ASN A 40 -3.84 -0.18 11.74
CA ASN A 40 -2.98 0.76 12.46
C ASN A 40 -1.97 1.43 11.49
N PRO A 41 -2.01 2.77 11.32
CA PRO A 41 -1.08 3.48 10.43
C PRO A 41 0.37 3.53 10.92
N ALA A 42 0.64 3.25 12.20
CA ALA A 42 1.95 3.50 12.82
C ALA A 42 3.10 2.71 12.17
N GLU A 43 2.88 1.43 11.84
CA GLU A 43 3.90 0.59 11.20
C GLU A 43 4.18 1.03 9.76
N LEU A 44 3.12 1.42 9.02
CA LEU A 44 3.28 1.95 7.66
C LEU A 44 4.03 3.29 7.70
N ARG A 45 3.66 4.19 8.61
CA ARG A 45 4.39 5.44 8.85
C ARG A 45 5.85 5.18 9.16
N PHE A 46 6.13 4.28 10.11
CA PHE A 46 7.49 3.94 10.50
C PHE A 46 8.27 3.44 9.29
N CYS A 47 7.72 2.51 8.52
CA CYS A 47 8.34 2.01 7.31
C CYS A 47 8.63 3.12 6.28
N LEU A 48 7.63 3.93 5.93
CA LEU A 48 7.78 5.02 4.96
C LEU A 48 8.81 6.05 5.41
N SER A 49 8.89 6.36 6.71
CA SER A 49 9.89 7.28 7.27
C SER A 49 11.34 6.82 7.08
N ARG A 50 11.58 5.51 6.88
CA ARG A 50 12.92 4.96 6.57
C ARG A 50 13.38 5.28 5.15
N PHE A 51 12.46 5.72 4.30
CA PHE A 51 12.72 6.09 2.92
C PHE A 51 12.53 7.60 2.77
N SER A 52 13.37 8.38 3.46
CA SER A 52 13.27 9.85 3.51
C SER A 52 13.18 10.52 2.14
N HIS A 53 13.85 9.98 1.11
CA HIS A 53 13.75 10.46 -0.28
C HIS A 53 12.34 10.34 -0.89
N LEU A 54 11.50 9.42 -0.39
CA LEU A 54 10.10 9.35 -0.79
C LEU A 54 9.29 10.50 -0.20
N LEU A 55 9.69 11.07 0.94
CA LEU A 55 8.88 12.09 1.64
C LEU A 55 8.83 13.44 0.90
N ASP A 56 9.73 13.67 -0.07
CA ASP A 56 9.70 14.81 -1.00
C ASP A 56 8.85 14.52 -2.26
N SER A 57 8.20 13.37 -2.32
CA SER A 57 7.32 12.96 -3.43
C SER A 57 5.88 13.47 -3.23
N ARG A 58 5.06 13.35 -4.28
CA ARG A 58 3.62 13.60 -4.19
C ARG A 58 2.92 12.28 -3.88
N PHE A 59 2.09 12.30 -2.85
CA PHE A 59 1.43 11.10 -2.37
C PHE A 59 -0.05 11.10 -2.74
N HIS A 60 -0.56 9.93 -3.10
CA HIS A 60 -1.98 9.68 -3.27
C HIS A 60 -2.38 8.57 -2.32
N LEU A 61 -3.10 8.90 -1.25
CA LEU A 61 -3.63 7.93 -0.30
C LEU A 61 -4.98 7.43 -0.82
N LEU A 62 -5.08 6.12 -1.06
CA LEU A 62 -6.25 5.51 -1.68
C LEU A 62 -6.92 4.53 -0.71
N TYR A 63 -8.20 4.73 -0.46
CA TYR A 63 -9.06 3.72 0.16
C TYR A 63 -10.03 3.16 -0.87
N ILE A 64 -10.21 1.84 -0.86
CA ILE A 64 -11.16 1.14 -1.73
C ILE A 64 -12.28 0.65 -0.86
N ASP A 65 -13.47 1.23 -1.05
CA ASP A 65 -14.67 0.82 -0.36
C ASP A 65 -15.34 -0.31 -1.14
N THR A 66 -15.27 -1.53 -0.59
CA THR A 66 -16.00 -2.68 -1.14
C THR A 66 -17.45 -2.72 -0.65
N ASN A 67 -17.83 -1.86 0.32
CA ASN A 67 -19.18 -1.77 0.85
C ASN A 67 -19.90 -0.59 0.18
N ALA A 68 -21.15 -0.80 -0.24
CA ALA A 68 -21.96 0.19 -0.94
C ALA A 68 -22.12 1.53 -0.14
N PRO A 69 -22.51 2.66 -0.77
CA PRO A 69 -22.10 4.04 -0.46
C PRO A 69 -22.64 4.68 0.85
N GLY A 70 -23.13 3.89 1.81
CA GLY A 70 -23.75 4.39 3.04
C GLY A 70 -22.81 5.03 4.07
N LEU A 71 -21.48 4.86 3.93
CA LEU A 71 -20.48 5.32 4.92
C LEU A 71 -19.46 6.32 4.36
N ALA A 72 -19.69 6.86 3.16
CA ALA A 72 -18.69 7.67 2.44
C ALA A 72 -18.09 8.83 3.26
N ARG A 73 -18.90 9.53 4.06
CA ARG A 73 -18.42 10.64 4.91
C ARG A 73 -17.53 10.15 6.06
N ALA A 74 -17.89 9.04 6.70
CA ALA A 74 -17.10 8.47 7.79
C ALA A 74 -15.76 7.96 7.23
N SER A 75 -15.78 7.24 6.11
CA SER A 75 -14.58 6.76 5.43
C SER A 75 -13.66 7.91 5.01
N ALA A 76 -14.22 9.02 4.50
CA ALA A 76 -13.46 10.21 4.15
C ALA A 76 -12.73 10.83 5.36
N GLN A 77 -13.45 11.02 6.47
CA GLN A 77 -12.83 11.56 7.69
C GLN A 77 -11.73 10.63 8.23
N GLN A 78 -11.97 9.33 8.26
CA GLN A 78 -10.96 8.35 8.69
C GLN A 78 -9.75 8.33 7.77
N LEU A 79 -9.94 8.46 6.45
CA LEU A 79 -8.84 8.53 5.49
C LEU A 79 -7.99 9.80 5.68
N GLU A 80 -8.61 10.94 5.97
CA GLU A 80 -7.90 12.19 6.29
C GLU A 80 -7.10 12.07 7.58
N GLU A 81 -7.68 11.49 8.63
CA GLU A 81 -6.98 11.20 9.90
C GLU A 81 -5.80 10.24 9.66
N TYR A 82 -5.99 9.21 8.83
CA TYR A 82 -4.94 8.27 8.45
C TYR A 82 -3.78 8.99 7.73
N ALA A 83 -4.10 9.85 6.76
CA ALA A 83 -3.10 10.66 6.05
C ALA A 83 -2.30 11.55 7.00
N HIS A 84 -2.98 12.17 7.98
CA HIS A 84 -2.32 13.01 8.98
C HIS A 84 -1.33 12.21 9.83
N ILE A 85 -1.69 10.99 10.26
CA ILE A 85 -0.81 10.14 11.06
C ILE A 85 0.41 9.68 10.23
N LEU A 86 0.23 9.37 8.94
CA LEU A 86 1.34 9.01 8.06
C LEU A 86 2.33 10.17 7.85
N ALA A 87 1.91 11.42 8.10
CA ALA A 87 2.72 12.62 7.95
C ALA A 87 3.36 12.74 6.55
N LEU A 88 2.59 12.40 5.51
CA LEU A 88 3.02 12.49 4.11
C LEU A 88 2.89 13.93 3.60
N SER A 89 3.97 14.47 3.04
CA SER A 89 3.96 15.76 2.33
C SER A 89 3.09 15.66 1.07
N HIS A 90 2.39 16.74 0.69
CA HIS A 90 1.65 16.82 -0.58
C HIS A 90 0.74 15.61 -0.86
N CYS A 91 -0.03 15.19 0.13
CA CYS A 91 -0.89 14.00 0.07
C CYS A 91 -2.31 14.35 -0.39
N ALA A 92 -2.73 13.84 -1.54
CA ALA A 92 -4.13 13.82 -1.96
C ALA A 92 -4.80 12.54 -1.45
N THR A 93 -6.05 12.63 -0.98
CA THR A 93 -6.85 11.48 -0.53
C THR A 93 -7.89 11.12 -1.59
N SER A 94 -8.14 9.83 -1.79
CA SER A 94 -9.15 9.35 -2.74
C SER A 94 -9.85 8.12 -2.20
N ILE A 95 -11.16 8.06 -2.42
CA ILE A 95 -12.00 6.89 -2.12
C ILE A 95 -12.62 6.43 -3.42
N ILE A 96 -12.49 5.14 -3.73
CA ILE A 96 -13.12 4.52 -4.90
C ILE A 96 -13.96 3.33 -4.45
N ILE A 97 -15.10 3.12 -5.10
CA ILE A 97 -15.95 1.95 -4.85
C ILE A 97 -15.61 0.90 -5.92
N ALA A 98 -15.19 -0.28 -5.48
CA ALA A 98 -14.87 -1.38 -6.38
C ALA A 98 -14.99 -2.73 -5.67
N GLU A 99 -15.36 -3.77 -6.41
CA GLU A 99 -15.40 -5.15 -5.90
C GLU A 99 -14.01 -5.80 -5.95
N ASP A 100 -13.26 -5.58 -7.03
CA ASP A 100 -11.87 -6.05 -7.17
C ASP A 100 -10.90 -4.96 -6.71
N ILE A 101 -10.41 -5.12 -5.48
CA ILE A 101 -9.45 -4.20 -4.87
C ILE A 101 -8.15 -4.14 -5.67
N THR A 102 -7.62 -5.28 -6.11
CA THR A 102 -6.34 -5.35 -6.83
C THR A 102 -6.44 -4.60 -8.16
N GLU A 103 -7.48 -4.88 -8.94
CA GLU A 103 -7.70 -4.22 -10.22
C GLU A 103 -7.90 -2.71 -10.04
N ALA A 104 -8.64 -2.31 -9.01
CA ALA A 104 -8.89 -0.92 -8.69
C ALA A 104 -7.59 -0.15 -8.33
N ILE A 105 -6.71 -0.75 -7.52
CA ILE A 105 -5.38 -0.18 -7.21
C ILE A 105 -4.59 0.04 -8.51
N LEU A 106 -4.50 -0.99 -9.35
CA LEU A 106 -3.68 -0.95 -10.58
C LEU A 106 -4.22 0.07 -11.59
N LYS A 107 -5.55 0.15 -11.75
CA LYS A 107 -6.21 1.17 -12.59
C LYS A 107 -5.96 2.58 -12.07
N PHE A 108 -6.11 2.80 -10.77
CA PHE A 108 -5.89 4.11 -10.16
C PHE A 108 -4.43 4.55 -10.29
N ALA A 109 -3.47 3.63 -10.06
CA ALA A 109 -2.05 3.88 -10.26
C ALA A 109 -1.75 4.32 -11.70
N ALA A 110 -2.35 3.66 -12.70
CA ALA A 110 -2.20 4.04 -14.09
C ALA A 110 -2.84 5.40 -14.39
N GLN A 111 -4.01 5.69 -13.82
CA GLN A 111 -4.76 6.93 -14.03
C GLN A 111 -3.99 8.16 -13.53
N ILE A 112 -3.40 8.09 -12.34
CA ILE A 112 -2.62 9.20 -11.78
C ILE A 112 -1.19 9.28 -12.33
N GLY A 113 -0.79 8.31 -13.16
CA GLY A 113 0.58 8.22 -13.67
C GLY A 113 1.60 7.88 -12.57
N ALA A 114 1.21 7.05 -11.59
CA ALA A 114 2.08 6.69 -10.46
C ALA A 114 3.40 6.08 -10.94
N ASP A 115 4.48 6.50 -10.29
CA ASP A 115 5.83 5.97 -10.50
C ASP A 115 6.11 4.77 -9.59
N MET A 116 5.40 4.67 -8.47
CA MET A 116 5.53 3.58 -7.50
C MET A 116 4.23 3.39 -6.72
N ILE A 117 4.03 2.16 -6.24
CA ILE A 117 3.01 1.84 -5.23
C ILE A 117 3.73 1.49 -3.92
N ALA A 118 3.34 2.09 -2.80
CA ALA A 118 3.82 1.73 -1.47
C ALA A 118 2.67 1.16 -0.62
N MET A 119 2.81 -0.08 -0.14
CA MET A 119 1.73 -0.79 0.54
C MET A 119 2.21 -1.44 1.84
N GLY A 120 1.34 -1.45 2.85
CA GLY A 120 1.50 -2.35 3.98
C GLY A 120 1.25 -3.81 3.57
N THR A 121 2.00 -4.73 4.17
CA THR A 121 1.70 -6.16 4.16
C THR A 121 1.37 -6.59 5.58
N LEU A 122 0.16 -7.11 5.76
CA LEU A 122 -0.15 -7.91 6.94
C LEU A 122 0.60 -9.23 6.75
N GLY A 123 1.80 -9.31 7.32
CA GLY A 123 2.53 -10.57 7.38
C GLY A 123 1.69 -11.53 8.19
N ASN A 124 1.24 -12.64 7.59
CA ASN A 124 0.72 -13.77 8.35
C ASN A 124 1.94 -14.59 8.77
N PRO A 125 2.32 -14.59 10.06
CA PRO A 125 3.46 -15.38 10.52
C PRO A 125 3.18 -16.90 10.45
N ASP A 126 1.92 -17.30 10.24
CA ASP A 126 1.53 -18.70 10.12
C ASP A 126 1.67 -19.22 8.67
N PRO A 127 2.59 -20.19 8.43
CA PRO A 127 2.80 -20.83 7.13
C PRO A 127 1.54 -21.48 6.55
N SER A 128 0.58 -21.88 7.39
CA SER A 128 -0.67 -22.55 6.99
C SER A 128 -1.56 -21.68 6.10
N TYR A 129 -1.40 -20.36 6.19
CA TYR A 129 -2.16 -19.37 5.43
C TYR A 129 -1.39 -18.77 4.24
N MET A 130 -0.18 -19.26 3.92
CA MET A 130 0.62 -18.75 2.79
C MET A 130 -0.06 -18.92 1.41
N PHE A 131 -1.06 -19.79 1.30
CA PHE A 131 -1.81 -20.02 0.07
C PHE A 131 -3.10 -19.20 -0.05
N ARG A 132 -3.44 -18.34 0.94
CA ARG A 132 -4.62 -17.47 0.85
C ARG A 132 -4.38 -16.33 -0.14
N PRO A 133 -5.40 -15.88 -0.89
CA PRO A 133 -5.30 -14.67 -1.71
C PRO A 133 -4.76 -13.49 -0.89
N SER A 134 -3.87 -12.69 -1.49
CA SER A 134 -3.30 -11.49 -0.85
C SER A 134 -3.29 -10.37 -1.85
N ILE A 135 -4.04 -9.31 -1.55
CA ILE A 135 -4.10 -8.10 -2.36
C ILE A 135 -2.67 -7.59 -2.64
N THR A 136 -1.80 -7.53 -1.63
CA THR A 136 -0.43 -7.05 -1.83
C THR A 136 0.39 -7.98 -2.73
N ALA A 137 0.25 -9.31 -2.60
CA ALA A 137 0.93 -10.24 -3.50
C ALA A 137 0.42 -10.13 -4.94
N ASP A 138 -0.89 -9.97 -5.11
CA ASP A 138 -1.53 -9.81 -6.41
C ASP A 138 -1.10 -8.49 -7.07
N VAL A 139 -1.04 -7.38 -6.31
CA VAL A 139 -0.50 -6.11 -6.80
C VAL A 139 0.96 -6.27 -7.21
N VAL A 140 1.82 -6.90 -6.40
CA VAL A 140 3.24 -7.12 -6.74
C VAL A 140 3.41 -7.92 -8.02
N ASN A 141 2.58 -8.95 -8.23
CA ASN A 141 2.65 -9.80 -9.42
C ASN A 141 2.18 -9.10 -10.70
N HIS A 142 1.21 -8.19 -10.60
CA HIS A 142 0.55 -7.59 -11.77
C HIS A 142 0.95 -6.13 -12.04
N ALA A 143 1.57 -5.45 -11.07
CA ALA A 143 2.02 -4.08 -11.24
C ALA A 143 3.08 -3.96 -12.34
N ARG A 144 2.98 -2.88 -13.12
CA ARG A 144 3.95 -2.51 -14.17
C ARG A 144 4.98 -1.48 -13.69
N ILE A 145 4.84 -1.01 -12.46
CA ILE A 145 5.70 -0.04 -11.78
C ILE A 145 6.26 -0.68 -10.50
N PRO A 146 7.35 -0.14 -9.94
CA PRO A 146 7.88 -0.61 -8.67
C PRO A 146 6.82 -0.66 -7.56
N VAL A 147 6.93 -1.68 -6.70
CA VAL A 147 6.06 -1.84 -5.53
C VAL A 147 6.92 -1.99 -4.29
N LEU A 148 6.86 -1.01 -3.39
CA LEU A 148 7.42 -1.09 -2.05
C LEU A 148 6.41 -1.71 -1.12
N THR A 149 6.80 -2.80 -0.45
CA THR A 149 5.96 -3.47 0.54
C THR A 149 6.58 -3.35 1.91
N CYS A 150 5.77 -2.96 2.89
CA CYS A 150 6.18 -2.69 4.26
C CYS A 150 5.53 -3.73 5.20
N PRO A 151 6.31 -4.60 5.86
CA PRO A 151 5.76 -5.53 6.83
C PRO A 151 5.15 -4.76 8.01
N LEU A 152 3.84 -4.91 8.21
CA LEU A 152 3.12 -4.35 9.34
C LEU A 152 3.20 -5.37 10.48
N ARG A 153 4.14 -5.20 11.40
CA ARG A 153 4.17 -6.06 12.60
C ARG A 153 3.08 -5.58 13.53
N GLN A 154 2.20 -6.48 13.99
CA GLN A 154 1.57 -6.21 15.28
C GLN A 154 2.72 -6.13 16.28
N ALA A 155 2.97 -4.93 16.83
CA ALA A 155 3.81 -4.81 17.99
C ALA A 155 3.22 -5.76 19.03
N LEU A 156 3.89 -6.88 19.29
CA LEU A 156 3.66 -7.64 20.50
C LEU A 156 4.00 -6.67 21.62
N ILE A 157 3.00 -5.95 22.11
CA ILE A 157 3.08 -5.33 23.41
C ILE A 157 3.18 -6.52 24.36
N GLN A 158 4.41 -6.90 24.68
CA GLN A 158 4.68 -7.76 25.81
C GLN A 158 4.40 -6.90 27.05
N HIS A 159 3.27 -7.17 27.67
CA HIS A 159 3.03 -6.87 29.09
C HIS A 159 3.17 -8.18 29.87
#